data_AF-A0A0E4BLQ8-F1
#
_entry.id   AF-A0A0E4BLQ8-F1
#
_cell.length_a   1.000
_cell.length_b   1.000
_cell.length_c   1.000
_cell.angle_alpha   90.00
_cell.angle_beta   90.00
_cell.angle_gamma   90.00
#
_symmetry.space_group_name_H-M   'P 1'
#
loop_
_entity.id
_entity.type
_entity.pdbx_description
1 polymer ?
#
loop_
_entity_poly.entity_id
_entity_poly.type
_entity_poly.pdbx_seq_one_letter_code
_entity_poly.pdbx_strand_id
1 'polypeptide(L)'
;MVGVNMGAGQTARARRIGWISGIVGMVMTGTIGLLVAIFPTAWLNLFSRDAEVVSEGMTYLRIVAPAYAALGFGFVTSFAAQGTGRAMGPLASSIARILIAAGGGWIAVASFGAGMAGLATMVAVALAAYAAICALVMLSPSTWRSE
;
A
#
# COMPACT_ATOMS: atom_id res chain seq x y z
N MET A 1 8.35 -12.43 13.41
CA MET A 1 8.77 -13.85 13.21
C MET A 1 9.74 -14.08 12.05
N VAL A 2 9.68 -13.29 10.96
CA VAL A 2 10.61 -13.45 9.82
C VAL A 2 12.07 -13.35 10.26
N GLY A 3 12.46 -12.29 10.99
CA GLY A 3 13.84 -12.14 11.46
C GLY A 3 14.34 -13.24 12.40
N VAL A 4 13.48 -13.75 13.29
CA VAL A 4 13.82 -14.88 14.17
C VAL A 4 14.14 -16.14 13.35
N ASN A 5 13.34 -16.44 12.32
CA ASN A 5 13.57 -17.60 11.47
C ASN A 5 14.79 -17.40 10.56
N MET A 6 15.04 -16.17 10.09
CA MET A 6 16.26 -15.83 9.34
C MET A 6 17.51 -16.04 10.20
N GLY A 7 17.52 -15.54 11.44
CA GLY A 7 18.64 -15.72 12.39
C GLY A 7 18.86 -17.18 12.81
N ALA A 8 17.80 -18.00 12.80
CA ALA A 8 17.89 -19.44 13.06
C ALA A 8 18.26 -20.29 11.82
N GLY A 9 18.62 -19.67 10.68
CA GLY A 9 18.94 -20.37 9.43
C GLY A 9 17.73 -21.00 8.71
N GLN A 10 16.50 -20.77 9.20
CA GLN A 10 15.26 -21.31 8.65
C GLN A 10 14.71 -20.42 7.51
N THR A 11 15.53 -20.15 6.49
CA THR A 11 15.23 -19.20 5.40
C THR A 11 13.96 -19.56 4.61
N ALA A 12 13.74 -20.85 4.32
CA ALA A 12 12.54 -21.32 3.64
C ALA A 12 11.25 -21.02 4.44
N ARG A 13 11.31 -21.20 5.77
CA ARG A 13 10.19 -20.89 6.67
C ARG A 13 9.98 -19.39 6.79
N ALA A 14 11.04 -18.61 6.89
CA ALA A 14 10.98 -17.15 6.89
C ALA A 14 10.29 -16.61 5.63
N ARG A 15 10.66 -17.13 4.45
CA ARG A 15 10.05 -16.79 3.16
C ARG A 15 8.57 -17.11 3.12
N ARG A 16 8.18 -18.33 3.56
CA ARG A 16 6.78 -18.75 3.61
C ARG A 16 5.96 -17.85 4.53
N ILE A 17 6.47 -17.55 5.72
CA ILE A 17 5.81 -16.65 6.68
C ILE A 17 5.61 -15.26 6.06
N GLY A 18 6.65 -14.71 5.42
CA GLY A 18 6.57 -13.40 4.75
C GLY A 18 5.42 -13.35 3.73
N TRP A 19 5.34 -14.33 2.83
CA TRP A 19 4.29 -14.36 1.80
C TRP A 19 2.88 -14.55 2.37
N ILE A 20 2.72 -15.47 3.33
CA ILE A 20 1.42 -15.69 3.99
C ILE A 20 0.98 -14.41 4.69
N SER A 21 1.88 -13.76 5.45
CA SER A 21 1.55 -12.51 6.15
C SER A 21 1.18 -11.39 5.17
N GLY A 22 1.86 -11.30 4.03
CA GLY A 22 1.54 -10.33 2.97
C GLY A 22 0.14 -10.54 2.41
N ILE A 23 -0.23 -11.78 2.10
CA ILE A 23 -1.58 -12.12 1.60
C ILE A 23 -2.63 -11.85 2.67
N VAL A 24 -2.38 -12.22 3.93
CA VAL A 24 -3.30 -11.92 5.04
C VAL A 24 -3.49 -10.41 5.19
N GLY A 25 -2.41 -9.63 5.13
CA GLY A 25 -2.47 -8.17 5.14
C GLY A 25 -3.31 -7.62 3.99
N MET A 26 -3.08 -8.11 2.77
CA MET A 26 -3.85 -7.74 1.57
C MET A 26 -5.35 -7.99 1.73
N VAL A 27 -5.72 -9.19 2.20
CA VAL A 27 -7.13 -9.58 2.36
C VAL A 27 -7.79 -8.75 3.45
N MET A 28 -7.13 -8.55 4.59
CA MET A 28 -7.68 -7.76 5.69
C MET A 28 -7.93 -6.31 5.30
N THR A 29 -6.91 -5.62 4.79
CA THR A 29 -7.05 -4.21 4.39
C THR A 29 -7.90 -4.05 3.14
N GLY A 30 -7.87 -5.01 2.22
CA GLY A 30 -8.71 -5.05 1.02
C GLY A 30 -10.19 -5.20 1.37
N THR A 31 -10.53 -6.05 2.34
CA THR A 31 -11.92 -6.20 2.81
C THR A 31 -12.43 -4.90 3.43
N ILE A 32 -11.62 -4.26 4.28
CA ILE A 32 -11.95 -2.96 4.86
C ILE A 32 -12.12 -1.91 3.75
N GLY A 33 -11.18 -1.86 2.81
CA GLY A 33 -11.20 -0.95 1.68
C GLY A 33 -12.44 -1.11 0.79
N LEU A 34 -12.85 -2.34 0.52
CA LEU A 34 -14.08 -2.63 -0.23
C LEU A 34 -15.33 -2.17 0.51
N LEU A 35 -15.44 -2.42 1.82
CA LEU A 35 -16.57 -1.93 2.64
C LEU A 35 -16.65 -0.40 2.62
N VAL A 36 -15.50 0.27 2.68
CA VAL A 36 -15.41 1.73 2.57
C VAL A 36 -15.82 2.23 1.18
N ALA A 37 -15.42 1.54 0.12
CA ALA A 37 -15.76 1.90 -1.25
C ALA A 37 -17.26 1.70 -1.58
N ILE A 38 -17.90 0.68 -0.98
CA ILE A 38 -19.32 0.37 -1.18
C ILE A 38 -20.21 1.36 -0.42
N PHE A 39 -19.84 1.72 0.81
CA PHE A 39 -20.65 2.60 1.68
C PHE A 39 -19.95 3.92 2.04
N PRO A 40 -19.43 4.71 1.09
CA PRO A 40 -18.58 5.87 1.39
C PRO A 40 -19.31 6.96 2.18
N THR A 41 -20.61 7.16 1.92
CA THR A 41 -21.44 8.16 2.63
C THR A 41 -21.57 7.89 4.12
N ALA A 42 -21.68 6.62 4.52
CA ALA A 42 -21.79 6.23 5.93
C ALA A 42 -20.54 6.64 6.71
N TRP A 43 -19.35 6.56 6.09
CA TRP A 43 -18.09 6.97 6.67
C TRP A 43 -17.91 8.50 6.66
N LEU A 44 -18.23 9.15 5.54
CA LEU A 44 -18.02 10.60 5.37
C LEU A 44 -18.96 11.43 6.25
N ASN A 45 -20.21 10.99 6.42
CA ASN A 45 -21.20 11.68 7.25
C ASN A 45 -20.89 11.63 8.76
N LEU A 46 -19.88 10.86 9.19
CA LEU A 46 -19.35 10.92 10.55
C LEU A 46 -18.55 12.22 10.79
N PHE A 47 -18.02 12.84 9.73
CA PHE A 47 -17.13 13.99 9.81
C PHE A 47 -17.73 15.28 9.26
N SER A 48 -18.46 15.21 8.14
CA SER A 48 -19.06 16.38 7.51
C SER A 48 -20.43 16.05 6.93
N ARG A 49 -21.34 17.04 6.97
CA ARG A 49 -22.65 16.99 6.30
C ARG A 49 -22.75 17.95 5.11
N ASP A 50 -21.65 18.65 4.79
CA ASP A 50 -21.58 19.50 3.62
C ASP A 50 -21.60 18.64 2.35
N ALA A 51 -22.55 18.93 1.45
CA ALA A 51 -22.79 18.14 0.25
C ALA A 51 -21.59 18.16 -0.71
N GLU A 52 -20.87 19.28 -0.81
CA GLU A 52 -19.71 19.41 -1.69
C GLU A 52 -18.54 18.58 -1.15
N VAL A 53 -18.26 18.66 0.15
CA VAL A 53 -17.21 17.87 0.81
C VAL A 53 -17.50 16.37 0.71
N VAL A 54 -18.75 15.95 0.94
CA VAL A 54 -19.15 14.54 0.84
C VAL A 54 -19.05 14.05 -0.61
N SER A 55 -19.40 14.86 -1.60
CA SER A 55 -19.28 14.51 -3.02
C SER A 55 -17.83 14.20 -3.41
N GLU A 56 -16.90 15.10 -3.08
CA GLU A 56 -15.47 14.90 -3.38
C GLU A 56 -14.88 13.72 -2.57
N GLY A 57 -15.28 13.60 -1.30
CA GLY A 57 -14.90 12.47 -0.45
C GLY A 57 -15.36 11.12 -1.01
N MET A 58 -16.58 11.03 -1.56
CA MET A 58 -17.09 9.80 -2.17
C MET A 58 -16.26 9.38 -3.37
N THR A 59 -15.93 10.35 -4.24
CA THR A 59 -15.07 10.13 -5.41
C THR A 59 -13.71 9.59 -4.98
N TYR A 60 -13.10 10.21 -3.97
CA TYR A 60 -11.83 9.75 -3.42
C TYR A 60 -11.89 8.34 -2.85
N LEU A 61 -12.86 8.05 -1.97
CA LEU A 61 -12.97 6.74 -1.32
C LEU A 61 -13.25 5.62 -2.31
N ARG A 62 -14.08 5.84 -3.33
CA ARG A 62 -14.35 4.83 -4.36
C ARG A 62 -13.12 4.43 -5.16
N ILE A 63 -12.16 5.34 -5.33
CA ILE A 63 -10.93 5.09 -6.10
C ILE A 63 -9.82 4.54 -5.19
N VAL A 64 -9.60 5.15 -4.02
CA VAL A 64 -8.45 4.84 -3.16
C VAL A 64 -8.72 3.64 -2.25
N ALA A 65 -9.94 3.49 -1.72
CA ALA A 65 -10.20 2.45 -0.73
C ALA A 65 -9.99 1.02 -1.26
N PRO A 66 -10.35 0.66 -2.51
CA PRO A 66 -10.01 -0.66 -3.07
C PRO A 66 -8.49 -0.90 -3.13
N ALA A 67 -7.70 0.15 -3.34
CA ALA A 67 -6.23 0.07 -3.34
C ALA A 67 -5.62 -0.15 -1.95
N TYR A 68 -6.42 -0.15 -0.87
CA TYR A 68 -5.93 -0.52 0.46
C TYR A 68 -5.47 -1.98 0.54
N ALA A 69 -5.95 -2.86 -0.34
CA ALA A 69 -5.39 -4.21 -0.47
C ALA A 69 -3.88 -4.15 -0.79
N ALA A 70 -3.49 -3.29 -1.74
CA ALA A 70 -2.09 -3.06 -2.11
C ALA A 70 -1.31 -2.43 -0.95
N LEU A 71 -1.89 -1.47 -0.23
CA LEU A 71 -1.28 -0.88 0.97
C LEU A 71 -0.96 -1.96 2.02
N GLY A 72 -1.91 -2.81 2.37
CA GLY A 72 -1.72 -3.86 3.39
C GLY A 72 -0.67 -4.88 2.97
N PHE A 73 -0.70 -5.30 1.71
CA PHE A 73 0.33 -6.17 1.16
C PHE A 73 1.72 -5.53 1.27
N GLY A 74 1.90 -4.33 0.71
CA GLY A 74 3.17 -3.62 0.68
C GLY A 74 3.72 -3.35 2.09
N PHE A 75 2.84 -2.97 3.02
CA PHE A 75 3.21 -2.69 4.41
C PHE A 75 3.73 -3.92 5.13
N VAL A 76 2.99 -5.03 5.10
CA VAL A 76 3.39 -6.26 5.79
C VAL A 76 4.65 -6.86 5.17
N THR A 77 4.74 -6.87 3.84
CA THR A 77 5.89 -7.40 3.12
C THR A 77 7.14 -6.54 3.28
N SER A 78 6.97 -5.21 3.41
CA SER A 78 8.05 -4.29 3.80
C SER A 78 8.65 -4.65 5.15
N PHE A 79 7.82 -4.96 6.15
CA PHE A 79 8.31 -5.40 7.47
C PHE A 79 8.94 -6.79 7.42
N ALA A 80 8.43 -7.70 6.59
CA ALA A 80 9.05 -8.99 6.37
C ALA A 80 10.48 -8.83 5.81
N ALA A 81 10.67 -8.00 4.78
CA ALA A 81 11.97 -7.71 4.19
C ALA A 81 12.92 -6.97 5.16
N GLN A 82 12.42 -5.99 5.92
CA GLN A 82 13.21 -5.35 6.98
C GLN A 82 13.65 -6.37 8.04
N GLY A 83 12.79 -7.34 8.36
CA GLY A 83 13.10 -8.44 9.26
C GLY A 83 14.25 -9.33 8.79
N THR A 84 14.62 -9.32 7.50
CA THR A 84 15.80 -10.03 6.99
C THR A 84 17.07 -9.17 7.01
N GLY A 85 17.04 -7.97 7.61
CA GLY A 85 18.15 -7.01 7.61
C GLY A 85 18.21 -6.12 6.37
N ARG A 86 17.23 -6.21 5.44
CA ARG A 86 17.26 -5.49 4.15
C ARG A 86 16.20 -4.40 4.10
N ALA A 87 16.52 -3.25 4.68
CA ALA A 87 15.61 -2.11 4.76
C ALA A 87 15.61 -1.19 3.52
N MET A 88 16.67 -1.22 2.69
CA MET A 88 16.80 -0.30 1.55
C MET A 88 15.70 -0.48 0.49
N GLY A 89 15.31 -1.72 0.18
CA GLY A 89 14.20 -2.00 -0.75
C GLY A 89 12.86 -1.43 -0.25
N PRO A 90 12.44 -1.77 0.99
CA PRO A 90 11.26 -1.19 1.63
C PRO A 90 11.30 0.35 1.73
N LEU A 91 12.46 0.93 2.02
CA LEU A 91 12.63 2.39 2.04
C LEU A 91 12.41 2.99 0.64
N ALA A 92 13.07 2.45 -0.39
CA ALA A 92 12.90 2.90 -1.76
C ALA A 92 11.44 2.81 -2.23
N SER A 93 10.74 1.74 -1.86
CA SER A 93 9.31 1.58 -2.17
C SER A 93 8.44 2.67 -1.51
N SER A 94 8.77 3.07 -0.28
CA SER A 94 8.06 4.11 0.47
C SER A 94 8.31 5.50 -0.13
N ILE A 95 9.55 5.77 -0.55
CA ILE A 95 9.92 7.00 -1.25
C ILE A 95 9.18 7.07 -2.60
N ALA A 96 9.20 5.99 -3.39
CA ALA A 96 8.48 5.93 -4.66
C ALA A 96 6.98 6.20 -4.47
N ARG A 97 6.37 5.62 -3.43
CA ARG A 97 4.96 5.88 -3.09
C ARG A 97 4.69 7.38 -2.85
N ILE A 98 5.54 8.05 -2.09
CA ILE A 98 5.39 9.48 -1.79
C ILE A 98 5.58 10.32 -3.06
N LEU A 99 6.61 10.02 -3.87
CA LEU A 99 6.86 10.74 -5.12
C LEU A 99 5.71 10.60 -6.11
N ILE A 100 5.13 9.41 -6.25
CA ILE A 100 3.98 9.18 -7.14
C ILE A 100 2.74 9.89 -6.60
N ALA A 101 2.43 9.76 -5.31
CA ALA A 101 1.22 10.35 -4.73
C ALA A 101 1.29 11.89 -4.68
N ALA A 102 2.37 12.44 -4.12
CA ALA A 102 2.52 13.89 -3.93
C ALA A 102 3.03 14.58 -5.19
N GLY A 103 4.10 14.06 -5.80
CA GLY A 103 4.67 14.63 -7.03
C GLY A 103 3.75 14.42 -8.23
N GLY A 104 3.29 13.18 -8.45
CA GLY A 104 2.32 12.88 -9.52
C GLY A 104 0.99 13.58 -9.32
N GLY A 105 0.48 13.64 -8.07
CA GLY A 105 -0.72 14.39 -7.72
C GLY A 105 -0.58 15.89 -7.99
N TRP A 106 0.54 16.49 -7.60
CA TRP A 106 0.81 17.91 -7.87
C TRP A 106 0.86 18.20 -9.37
N ILE A 107 1.55 17.39 -10.17
CA ILE A 107 1.61 17.55 -11.62
C ILE A 107 0.22 17.38 -12.25
N ALA A 108 -0.55 16.38 -11.81
CA ALA A 108 -1.90 16.14 -12.31
C ALA A 108 -2.82 17.35 -12.10
N VAL A 109 -2.76 17.98 -10.92
CA VAL A 109 -3.56 19.18 -10.62
C VAL A 109 -3.00 20.41 -11.33
N ALA A 110 -1.70 20.69 -11.17
CA ALA A 110 -1.10 21.94 -11.61
C ALA A 110 -0.97 22.05 -13.14
N SER A 111 -0.69 20.95 -13.83
CA SER A 111 -0.46 20.95 -15.28
C SER A 111 -1.68 20.52 -16.09
N PHE A 112 -2.52 19.63 -15.54
CA PHE A 112 -3.67 19.06 -16.27
C PHE A 112 -5.03 19.47 -15.70
N GLY A 113 -5.06 20.28 -14.64
CA GLY A 113 -6.31 20.72 -14.01
C GLY A 113 -7.13 19.56 -13.43
N ALA A 114 -6.47 18.45 -13.07
CA ALA A 114 -7.17 17.27 -12.59
C ALA A 114 -7.87 17.55 -11.25
N GLY A 115 -9.15 17.21 -11.14
CA GLY A 115 -9.91 17.28 -9.89
C GLY A 115 -9.60 16.12 -8.93
N MET A 116 -10.48 15.89 -7.95
CA MET A 116 -10.28 14.88 -6.91
C MET A 116 -10.09 13.47 -7.47
N ALA A 117 -10.77 13.13 -8.57
CA ALA A 117 -10.60 11.83 -9.23
C ALA A 117 -9.17 11.60 -9.73
N GLY A 118 -8.51 12.63 -10.27
CA GLY A 118 -7.12 12.53 -10.73
C GLY A 118 -6.14 12.39 -9.56
N LEU A 119 -6.34 13.18 -8.51
CA LEU A 119 -5.58 13.05 -7.26
C LEU A 119 -5.74 11.66 -6.63
N ALA A 120 -6.98 11.19 -6.50
CA ALA A 120 -7.30 9.87 -5.97
C ALA A 120 -6.65 8.75 -6.79
N THR A 121 -6.64 8.90 -8.12
CA THR A 121 -5.98 7.95 -9.02
C THR A 121 -4.47 7.91 -8.79
N MET A 122 -3.81 9.06 -8.62
CA MET A 122 -2.37 9.11 -8.30
C MET A 122 -2.05 8.41 -6.97
N VAL A 123 -2.92 8.58 -5.96
CA VAL A 123 -2.78 7.85 -4.70
C VAL A 123 -2.96 6.34 -4.89
N ALA A 124 -3.98 5.91 -5.64
CA ALA A 124 -4.20 4.49 -5.92
C ALA A 124 -3.02 3.85 -6.68
N VAL A 125 -2.48 4.56 -7.69
CA VAL A 125 -1.28 4.15 -8.43
C VAL A 125 -0.07 4.07 -7.51
N ALA A 126 0.10 5.02 -6.60
CA ALA A 126 1.18 4.99 -5.62
C ALA A 126 1.11 3.76 -4.70
N LEU A 127 -0.09 3.39 -4.23
CA LEU A 127 -0.31 2.19 -3.43
C LEU A 127 0.00 0.91 -4.21
N ALA A 128 -0.43 0.84 -5.47
CA ALA A 128 -0.14 -0.28 -6.36
C ALA A 128 1.37 -0.41 -6.64
N ALA A 129 2.05 0.71 -6.95
CA ALA A 129 3.48 0.74 -7.18
C ALA A 129 4.26 0.32 -5.93
N TYR A 130 3.87 0.81 -4.75
CA TYR A 130 4.44 0.40 -3.47
C TYR A 130 4.36 -1.12 -3.26
N ALA A 131 3.18 -1.70 -3.44
CA ALA A 131 2.96 -3.14 -3.34
C ALA A 131 3.79 -3.93 -4.35
N ALA A 132 3.86 -3.46 -5.59
CA ALA A 132 4.63 -4.10 -6.66
C ALA A 132 6.13 -4.10 -6.35
N ILE A 133 6.69 -2.96 -5.91
CA ILE A 133 8.11 -2.89 -5.52
C ILE A 133 8.39 -3.82 -4.33
N CYS A 134 7.50 -3.87 -3.33
CA CYS A 134 7.66 -4.79 -2.20
C CYS A 134 7.59 -6.26 -2.64
N ALA A 135 6.70 -6.61 -3.59
CA ALA A 135 6.64 -7.94 -4.17
C ALA A 135 7.96 -8.30 -4.88
N LEU A 136 8.50 -7.38 -5.69
CA LEU A 136 9.79 -7.57 -6.38
C LEU A 136 10.94 -7.78 -5.37
N VAL A 137 10.96 -7.02 -4.28
CA VAL A 137 11.93 -7.21 -3.19
C VAL A 137 11.78 -8.60 -2.58
N MET A 138 10.55 -9.07 -2.32
CA MET A 138 10.30 -10.40 -1.78
C MET A 138 10.65 -11.54 -2.74
N LEU A 139 10.57 -11.31 -4.05
CA LEU A 139 10.96 -12.27 -5.08
C LEU A 139 12.49 -12.33 -5.26
N SER A 140 13.20 -11.24 -4.96
CA SER A 140 14.64 -11.18 -5.10
C SER A 140 15.33 -12.23 -4.21
N PRO A 141 16.21 -13.09 -4.78
CA PRO A 141 16.99 -14.03 -4.00
C PRO A 141 17.88 -13.34 -2.96
N SER A 142 18.32 -12.10 -3.23
CA SER A 142 19.16 -11.36 -2.30
C SER A 142 18.46 -11.21 -0.96
N THR A 143 17.14 -10.96 -0.92
CA THR A 143 16.36 -10.76 0.31
C THR A 143 16.49 -11.91 1.31
N TRP A 144 16.59 -13.15 0.81
CA TRP A 144 16.55 -14.36 1.64
C TRP A 144 17.92 -15.03 1.86
N ARG A 145 19.01 -14.43 1.38
CA ARG A 145 20.37 -14.93 1.66
C ARG A 145 20.76 -14.63 3.10
N SER A 146 21.16 -15.66 3.85
CA SER A 146 21.96 -15.49 5.07
C SER A 146 23.35 -15.02 4.67
N GLU A 147 23.81 -13.93 5.26
CA GLU A 147 25.24 -13.55 5.23
C GLU A 147 26.08 -14.56 6.01
#